data_AF-A0A969HIC0-F1
#
_entry.id   AF-A0A969HIC0-F1
#
_cell.length_a   1.000
_cell.length_b   1.000
_cell.length_c   1.000
_cell.angle_alpha   90.00
_cell.angle_beta   90.00
_cell.angle_gamma   90.00
#
_symmetry.space_group_name_H-M   'P 1'
#
loop_
_entity.id
_entity.type
_entity.pdbx_description
1 polymer ?
#
loop_
_entity_poly.entity_id
_entity_poly.type
_entity_poly.pdbx_seq_one_letter_code
_entity_poly.pdbx_strand_id
1 'polypeptide(L)'
;MTPTHIFIFTLGPVQSFIAQARKTQDLFAGSQLLSDLIAEGIKATLTRNGKIIFPYVENFEKLGRLRSLPNRFLAEIHKPKSELKVFGEDIERQVKSEFETIAKKTFSNIETAEGIKLDRELIHQTLWEKYQRQISQHLAIHWLFLPFTENEYPEKFEEINQLLGAIKNLRRFEPHEETGRKCSVDGERNALFYRKTVNQNIPNYLYDAIEINGKDLGPGEALSAVSMVKRRYTPEDQSGQRFPSTAGIALMASLKEVNEEVCHRFEEVFDQTKISKILNKRGNIKLNGGNWATWDEQFYYEENLNSKFIPNSSQLEIAQECHREVRNAFAAAKQKFTKHYALIAFDADSMGEWLSGKYLAERSNLRGFQTELSGKLMAFGQWASGFLNGSLEDQQIEKELTSENQDEKKKEKEEFYKKQKGRTVYAGGDDFLGFVNVAYLLPTLEKLRDKFREMVSEPMQKYTRYNTPLTFTAAVVIAHYKRRSKP
;
A
#
# COMPACT_ATOMS: atom_id res chain seq x y z
N MET A 1 10.29 -43.33 3.22
CA MET A 1 9.38 -42.26 2.77
C MET A 1 10.09 -40.93 2.99
N THR A 2 10.06 -40.04 2.02
CA THR A 2 10.53 -38.66 2.18
C THR A 2 9.69 -37.97 3.25
N PRO A 3 10.29 -37.33 4.28
CA PRO A 3 9.52 -36.70 5.34
C PRO A 3 8.83 -35.43 4.82
N THR A 4 7.64 -35.18 5.35
CA THR A 4 6.86 -33.96 5.08
C THR A 4 7.21 -32.91 6.13
N HIS A 5 7.40 -31.65 5.70
CA HIS A 5 7.79 -30.55 6.58
C HIS A 5 6.82 -29.38 6.46
N ILE A 6 6.51 -28.77 7.59
CA ILE A 6 5.89 -27.44 7.66
C ILE A 6 6.99 -26.43 7.37
N PHE A 7 6.80 -25.61 6.35
CA PHE A 7 7.66 -24.49 6.00
C PHE A 7 6.94 -23.19 6.31
N ILE A 8 7.49 -22.37 7.20
CA ILE A 8 7.02 -20.99 7.41
C ILE A 8 8.05 -20.02 6.86
N PHE A 9 7.59 -19.01 6.14
CA PHE A 9 8.40 -17.93 5.60
C PHE A 9 7.80 -16.60 6.03
N THR A 10 8.63 -15.66 6.47
CA THR A 10 8.20 -14.30 6.83
C THR A 10 9.11 -13.24 6.25
N LEU A 11 8.50 -12.14 5.84
CA LEU A 11 9.15 -10.95 5.35
C LEU A 11 8.92 -9.79 6.33
N GLY A 12 9.99 -9.04 6.60
CA GLY A 12 9.93 -7.79 7.34
C GLY A 12 11.02 -6.82 6.89
N PRO A 13 11.09 -5.63 7.49
CA PRO A 13 10.12 -5.07 8.44
C PRO A 13 8.79 -4.69 7.75
N VAL A 14 7.66 -4.78 8.47
CA VAL A 14 6.32 -4.54 7.88
C VAL A 14 5.70 -3.26 8.37
N GLN A 15 5.37 -3.18 9.66
CA GLN A 15 4.70 -2.00 10.21
C GLN A 15 5.55 -0.74 10.06
N SER A 16 6.84 -0.79 10.43
CA SER A 16 7.73 0.36 10.25
C SER A 16 7.90 0.71 8.77
N PHE A 17 8.05 -0.28 7.89
CA PHE A 17 8.19 -0.02 6.46
C PHE A 17 6.94 0.62 5.87
N ILE A 18 5.73 0.15 6.19
CA ILE A 18 4.47 0.71 5.69
C ILE A 18 4.26 2.11 6.29
N ALA A 19 4.33 2.23 7.62
CA ALA A 19 4.04 3.46 8.37
C ALA A 19 5.02 4.62 8.09
N GLN A 20 6.26 4.33 7.70
CA GLN A 20 7.23 5.34 7.24
C GLN A 20 6.78 5.93 5.88
N ALA A 21 5.81 6.84 5.93
CA ALA A 21 5.17 7.43 4.77
C ALA A 21 4.82 8.89 5.04
N ARG A 22 5.26 9.79 4.15
CA ARG A 22 4.84 11.21 4.18
C ARG A 22 3.68 11.50 3.24
N LYS A 23 3.50 10.68 2.21
CA LYS A 23 2.41 10.74 1.23
C LYS A 23 1.57 9.48 1.32
N THR A 24 0.28 9.56 1.02
CA THR A 24 -0.62 8.40 0.93
C THR A 24 -0.13 7.38 -0.12
N GLN A 25 0.45 7.88 -1.21
CA GLN A 25 1.13 7.06 -2.22
C GLN A 25 2.27 6.21 -1.61
N ASP A 26 3.07 6.77 -0.70
CA ASP A 26 4.17 6.02 -0.08
C ASP A 26 3.59 4.85 0.71
N LEU A 27 2.60 5.14 1.57
CA LEU A 27 1.94 4.14 2.42
C LEU A 27 1.40 2.97 1.58
N PHE A 28 0.70 3.28 0.49
CA PHE A 28 0.21 2.30 -0.47
C PHE A 28 1.32 1.52 -1.17
N ALA A 29 2.32 2.22 -1.72
CA ALA A 29 3.44 1.61 -2.42
C ALA A 29 4.24 0.65 -1.52
N GLY A 30 4.44 1.00 -0.26
CA GLY A 30 5.12 0.13 0.70
C GLY A 30 4.36 -1.18 0.95
N SER A 31 3.04 -1.10 1.08
CA SER A 31 2.23 -2.32 1.27
C SER A 31 2.19 -3.19 0.02
N GLN A 32 2.06 -2.57 -1.17
CA GLN A 32 2.02 -3.30 -2.43
C GLN A 32 3.36 -3.99 -2.72
N LEU A 33 4.47 -3.28 -2.49
CA LEU A 33 5.80 -3.86 -2.65
C LEU A 33 6.01 -5.09 -1.75
N LEU A 34 5.57 -5.04 -0.47
CA LEU A 34 5.65 -6.22 0.41
C LEU A 34 4.78 -7.37 -0.09
N SER A 35 3.59 -7.06 -0.60
CA SER A 35 2.68 -8.05 -1.19
C SER A 35 3.32 -8.74 -2.39
N ASP A 36 3.91 -7.99 -3.31
CA ASP A 36 4.59 -8.51 -4.50
C ASP A 36 5.79 -9.39 -4.13
N LEU A 37 6.59 -8.97 -3.15
CA LEU A 37 7.73 -9.76 -2.68
C LEU A 37 7.29 -11.07 -2.02
N ILE A 38 6.18 -11.08 -1.29
CA ILE A 38 5.59 -12.32 -0.77
C ILE A 38 5.02 -13.18 -1.91
N ALA A 39 4.37 -12.57 -2.90
CA ALA A 39 3.88 -13.29 -4.07
C ALA A 39 5.03 -14.01 -4.79
N GLU A 40 6.18 -13.36 -4.94
CA GLU A 40 7.37 -13.98 -5.54
C GLU A 40 7.89 -15.15 -4.69
N GLY A 41 7.87 -15.04 -3.36
CA GLY A 41 8.21 -16.15 -2.46
C GLY A 41 7.24 -17.34 -2.57
N ILE A 42 5.94 -17.08 -2.67
CA ILE A 42 4.91 -18.09 -2.88
C ILE A 42 5.09 -18.76 -4.26
N LYS A 43 5.30 -17.96 -5.31
CA LYS A 43 5.55 -18.43 -6.67
C LYS A 43 6.78 -19.34 -6.71
N ALA A 44 7.89 -18.91 -6.10
CA ALA A 44 9.12 -19.68 -6.01
C ALA A 44 8.92 -21.03 -5.28
N THR A 45 8.06 -21.05 -4.27
CA THR A 45 7.68 -22.25 -3.51
C THR A 45 6.86 -23.21 -4.37
N LEU A 46 5.83 -22.70 -5.06
CA LEU A 46 4.96 -23.48 -5.94
C LEU A 46 5.74 -24.11 -7.12
N THR A 47 6.64 -23.35 -7.77
CA THR A 47 7.48 -23.86 -8.86
C THR A 47 8.43 -24.98 -8.42
N ARG A 48 8.70 -25.10 -7.12
CA ARG A 48 9.56 -26.14 -6.54
C ARG A 48 8.76 -27.26 -5.87
N ASN A 49 7.50 -27.45 -6.27
CA ASN A 49 6.58 -28.48 -5.76
C ASN A 49 6.25 -28.35 -4.26
N GLY A 50 6.29 -27.13 -3.71
CA GLY A 50 5.70 -26.84 -2.40
C GLY A 50 4.20 -26.60 -2.50
N LYS A 51 3.44 -26.95 -1.46
CA LYS A 51 1.98 -26.74 -1.39
C LYS A 51 1.66 -25.66 -0.38
N ILE A 52 1.10 -24.52 -0.80
CA ILE A 52 0.76 -23.43 0.10
C ILE A 52 -0.45 -23.82 0.97
N ILE A 53 -0.35 -23.54 2.27
CA ILE A 53 -1.40 -23.73 3.27
C ILE A 53 -2.05 -22.39 3.62
N PHE A 54 -1.23 -21.35 3.82
CA PHE A 54 -1.65 -20.00 4.17
C PHE A 54 -0.71 -18.97 3.53
N PRO A 55 -1.18 -17.87 2.93
CA PRO A 55 -2.56 -17.63 2.54
C PRO A 55 -3.02 -18.65 1.50
N TYR A 56 -4.31 -18.98 1.45
CA TYR A 56 -4.82 -19.96 0.49
C TYR A 56 -4.66 -19.45 -0.95
N VAL A 57 -3.85 -20.17 -1.74
CA VAL A 57 -3.60 -19.88 -3.15
C VAL A 57 -3.80 -21.18 -3.93
N GLU A 58 -4.84 -21.22 -4.76
CA GLU A 58 -5.18 -22.43 -5.51
C GLU A 58 -4.23 -22.68 -6.69
N ASN A 59 -3.82 -21.62 -7.39
CA ASN A 59 -2.92 -21.69 -8.55
C ASN A 59 -2.24 -20.33 -8.86
N PHE A 60 -1.29 -20.33 -9.80
CA PHE A 60 -0.57 -19.13 -10.24
C PHE A 60 -1.47 -18.03 -10.79
N GLU A 61 -2.53 -18.38 -11.52
CA GLU A 61 -3.46 -17.39 -12.09
C GLU A 61 -4.19 -16.61 -11.00
N LYS A 62 -4.64 -17.31 -9.94
CA LYS A 62 -5.32 -16.67 -8.81
C LYS A 62 -4.35 -15.84 -7.99
N LEU A 63 -3.08 -16.24 -7.85
CA LEU A 63 -2.05 -15.44 -7.18
C LEU A 63 -1.92 -14.05 -7.82
N GLY A 64 -1.89 -13.97 -9.15
CA GLY A 64 -1.80 -12.70 -9.87
C GLY A 64 -3.03 -11.79 -9.71
N ARG A 65 -4.17 -12.30 -9.22
CA ARG A 65 -5.37 -11.51 -8.95
C ARG A 65 -5.45 -11.01 -7.50
N LEU A 66 -4.54 -11.46 -6.63
CA LEU A 66 -4.52 -11.04 -5.23
C LEU A 66 -3.81 -9.70 -5.09
N ARG A 67 -4.57 -8.66 -4.71
CA ARG A 67 -4.06 -7.28 -4.58
C ARG A 67 -3.32 -6.98 -3.27
N SER A 68 -3.38 -7.90 -2.31
CA SER A 68 -2.79 -7.74 -0.98
C SER A 68 -2.58 -9.12 -0.38
N LEU A 69 -1.33 -9.41 -0.01
CA LEU A 69 -0.92 -10.62 0.65
C LEU A 69 -0.37 -10.30 2.04
N PRO A 70 -0.54 -11.19 3.03
CA PRO A 70 0.09 -11.07 4.33
C PRO A 70 1.62 -11.16 4.19
N ASN A 71 2.34 -10.67 5.18
CA ASN A 71 3.81 -10.68 5.21
C ASN A 71 4.45 -12.05 5.54
N ARG A 72 3.65 -13.12 5.49
CA ARG A 72 4.09 -14.48 5.80
C ARG A 72 3.30 -15.47 4.99
N PHE A 73 3.91 -16.62 4.73
CA PHE A 73 3.19 -17.76 4.21
C PHE A 73 3.67 -19.06 4.86
N LEU A 74 2.79 -20.04 4.85
CA LEU A 74 2.97 -21.39 5.35
C LEU A 74 2.80 -22.36 4.17
N ALA A 75 3.68 -23.33 4.04
CA ALA A 75 3.61 -24.35 3.02
C ALA A 75 3.97 -25.73 3.56
N GLU A 76 3.55 -26.76 2.84
CA GLU A 76 3.96 -28.14 3.00
C GLU A 76 5.03 -28.48 1.96
N ILE A 77 6.16 -29.01 2.44
CA ILE A 77 7.30 -29.38 1.60
C ILE A 77 7.62 -30.86 1.78
N HIS A 78 7.65 -31.59 0.67
CA HIS A 78 7.98 -33.01 0.63
C HIS A 78 9.38 -33.23 0.05
N LYS A 79 10.41 -33.07 0.90
CA LYS A 79 11.83 -33.12 0.52
C LYS A 79 12.70 -33.74 1.62
N PRO A 80 13.84 -34.38 1.27
CA PRO A 80 14.79 -34.86 2.26
C PRO A 80 15.44 -33.69 3.00
N LYS A 81 15.84 -33.93 4.26
CA LYS A 81 16.44 -32.92 5.15
C LYS A 81 17.67 -32.23 4.54
N SER A 82 18.45 -32.93 3.72
CA SER A 82 19.63 -32.40 3.01
C SER A 82 19.30 -31.29 2.00
N GLU A 83 18.08 -31.25 1.47
CA GLU A 83 17.67 -30.25 0.47
C GLU A 83 16.97 -29.04 1.07
N LEU A 84 16.46 -29.13 2.31
CA LEU A 84 15.61 -28.08 2.90
C LEU A 84 16.33 -26.74 3.05
N LYS A 85 17.61 -26.77 3.45
CA LYS A 85 18.41 -25.56 3.59
C LYS A 85 18.56 -24.84 2.25
N VAL A 86 18.94 -25.57 1.21
CA VAL A 86 19.08 -25.04 -0.16
C VAL A 86 17.73 -24.51 -0.66
N PHE A 87 16.65 -25.24 -0.40
CA PHE A 87 15.29 -24.81 -0.75
C PHE A 87 14.91 -23.47 -0.10
N GLY A 88 15.13 -23.31 1.20
CA GLY A 88 14.87 -22.06 1.92
C GLY A 88 15.74 -20.90 1.42
N GLU A 89 17.05 -21.15 1.24
CA GLU A 89 18.01 -20.17 0.71
C GLU A 89 17.67 -19.73 -0.72
N ASP A 90 17.18 -20.63 -1.56
CA ASP A 90 16.77 -20.32 -2.93
C ASP A 90 15.54 -19.42 -2.96
N ILE A 91 14.54 -19.68 -2.12
CA ILE A 91 13.34 -18.81 -2.00
C ILE A 91 13.74 -17.44 -1.49
N GLU A 92 14.56 -17.38 -0.44
CA GLU A 92 15.06 -16.12 0.10
C GLU A 92 15.85 -15.33 -0.97
N ARG A 93 16.72 -16.00 -1.72
CA ARG A 93 17.50 -15.38 -2.80
C ARG A 93 16.60 -14.84 -3.91
N GLN A 94 15.55 -15.57 -4.28
CA GLN A 94 14.59 -15.13 -5.28
C GLN A 94 13.89 -13.83 -4.85
N VAL A 95 13.36 -13.78 -3.62
CA VAL A 95 12.68 -12.59 -3.08
C VAL A 95 13.64 -11.40 -2.97
N LYS A 96 14.87 -11.61 -2.50
CA LYS A 96 15.90 -10.55 -2.46
C LYS A 96 16.26 -10.04 -3.85
N SER A 97 16.45 -10.95 -4.81
CA SER A 97 16.78 -10.60 -6.19
C SER A 97 15.67 -9.79 -6.86
N GLU A 98 14.40 -10.10 -6.56
CA GLU A 98 13.27 -9.32 -7.07
C GLU A 98 13.29 -7.88 -6.53
N PHE A 99 13.47 -7.72 -5.22
CA PHE A 99 13.59 -6.39 -4.63
C PHE A 99 14.79 -5.60 -5.18
N GLU A 100 15.93 -6.25 -5.36
CA GLU A 100 17.11 -5.65 -5.99
C GLU A 100 16.85 -5.26 -7.45
N THR A 101 16.06 -6.04 -8.18
CA THR A 101 15.69 -5.75 -9.58
C THR A 101 14.79 -4.53 -9.66
N ILE A 102 13.77 -4.45 -8.81
CA ILE A 102 12.91 -3.26 -8.66
C ILE A 102 13.77 -2.04 -8.30
N ALA A 103 14.72 -2.19 -7.37
CA ALA A 103 15.61 -1.11 -6.95
C ALA A 103 16.57 -0.66 -8.06
N LYS A 104 17.14 -1.60 -8.83
CA LYS A 104 17.99 -1.31 -10.01
C LYS A 104 17.21 -0.54 -11.07
N LYS A 105 16.02 -1.03 -11.44
CA LYS A 105 15.12 -0.35 -12.39
C LYS A 105 14.78 1.06 -11.92
N THR A 106 14.49 1.23 -10.64
CA THR A 106 14.26 2.56 -10.05
C THR A 106 15.48 3.45 -10.22
N PHE A 107 16.67 2.96 -9.87
CA PHE A 107 17.93 3.70 -9.99
C PHE A 107 18.17 4.18 -11.44
N SER A 108 18.09 3.28 -12.42
CA SER A 108 18.29 3.60 -13.84
C SER A 108 17.28 4.61 -14.39
N ASN A 109 16.03 4.57 -13.90
CA ASN A 109 15.04 5.58 -14.23
C ASN A 109 15.41 6.96 -13.67
N ILE A 110 16.02 7.02 -12.48
CA ILE A 110 16.54 8.28 -11.89
C ILE A 110 17.64 8.85 -12.78
N GLU A 111 18.60 8.00 -13.14
CA GLU A 111 19.75 8.39 -13.95
C GLU A 111 19.32 8.98 -15.29
N THR A 112 18.36 8.32 -15.94
CA THR A 112 17.82 8.76 -17.23
C THR A 112 17.05 10.07 -17.08
N ALA A 113 16.15 10.18 -16.08
CA ALA A 113 15.28 11.33 -15.91
C ALA A 113 16.02 12.61 -15.51
N GLU A 114 17.06 12.51 -14.69
CA GLU A 114 17.85 13.65 -14.24
C GLU A 114 19.03 13.94 -15.19
N GLY A 115 19.14 13.21 -16.31
CA GLY A 115 20.20 13.42 -17.29
C GLY A 115 21.58 13.23 -16.69
N ILE A 116 21.73 12.28 -15.76
CA ILE A 116 22.95 12.03 -15.00
C ILE A 116 24.01 11.44 -15.95
N LYS A 117 24.62 12.28 -16.78
CA LYS A 117 25.96 12.04 -17.33
C LYS A 117 26.93 12.60 -16.31
N LEU A 118 27.46 11.72 -15.47
CA LEU A 118 28.36 12.08 -14.38
C LEU A 118 29.56 12.84 -14.91
N ASP A 119 29.73 14.06 -14.42
CA ASP A 119 31.01 14.74 -14.42
C ASP A 119 32.03 14.07 -13.45
N ARG A 120 31.66 12.93 -12.81
CA ARG A 120 32.41 12.26 -11.73
C ARG A 120 32.08 10.76 -11.63
N GLU A 121 32.70 9.91 -12.45
CA GLU A 121 32.58 8.43 -12.37
C GLU A 121 32.76 7.90 -10.92
N LEU A 122 33.64 8.52 -10.13
CA LEU A 122 33.89 8.13 -8.74
C LEU A 122 32.69 8.38 -7.80
N ILE A 123 31.90 9.44 -8.01
CA ILE A 123 30.68 9.69 -7.22
C ILE A 123 29.60 8.68 -7.57
N HIS A 124 29.51 8.27 -8.83
CA HIS A 124 28.57 7.24 -9.24
C HIS A 124 28.83 5.93 -8.54
N GLN A 125 30.09 5.48 -8.58
CA GLN A 125 30.50 4.22 -7.99
C GLN A 125 30.22 4.20 -6.49
N THR A 126 30.57 5.29 -5.79
CA THR A 126 30.34 5.41 -4.34
C THR A 126 28.85 5.57 -3.98
N LEU A 127 28.05 6.28 -4.78
CA LEU A 127 26.60 6.38 -4.58
C LEU A 127 25.90 5.03 -4.81
N TRP A 128 26.27 4.33 -5.88
CA TRP A 128 25.71 3.03 -6.22
C TRP A 128 26.01 1.99 -5.15
N GLU A 129 27.25 1.93 -4.64
CA GLU A 129 27.61 1.05 -3.53
C GLU A 129 26.79 1.35 -2.27
N LYS A 130 26.59 2.63 -1.92
CA LYS A 130 25.73 3.03 -0.79
C LYS A 130 24.27 2.66 -1.04
N TYR A 131 23.78 2.86 -2.26
CA TYR A 131 22.42 2.52 -2.68
C TYR A 131 22.18 1.01 -2.56
N GLN A 132 23.03 0.19 -3.17
CA GLN A 132 22.95 -1.26 -3.11
C GLN A 132 23.02 -1.76 -1.67
N ARG A 133 23.91 -1.20 -0.84
CA ARG A 133 24.01 -1.56 0.57
C ARG A 133 22.72 -1.30 1.33
N GLN A 134 22.11 -0.12 1.16
CA GLN A 134 20.83 0.19 1.82
C GLN A 134 19.69 -0.73 1.39
N ILE A 135 19.69 -1.18 0.12
CA ILE A 135 18.69 -2.09 -0.44
C ILE A 135 18.89 -3.54 0.06
N SER A 136 20.11 -4.07 -0.01
CA SER A 136 20.40 -5.46 0.37
C SER A 136 20.18 -5.75 1.86
N GLN A 137 20.29 -4.71 2.70
CA GLN A 137 20.11 -4.79 4.15
C GLN A 137 18.66 -4.52 4.60
N HIS A 138 17.76 -4.11 3.70
CA HIS A 138 16.42 -3.70 4.11
C HIS A 138 15.54 -4.88 4.52
N LEU A 139 15.58 -5.97 3.77
CA LEU A 139 14.67 -7.10 3.97
C LEU A 139 15.19 -8.04 5.06
N ALA A 140 14.42 -8.16 6.14
CA ALA A 140 14.56 -9.19 7.17
C ALA A 140 13.69 -10.39 6.80
N ILE A 141 14.32 -11.43 6.25
CA ILE A 141 13.64 -12.68 5.89
C ILE A 141 13.99 -13.74 6.93
N HIS A 142 12.96 -14.43 7.42
CA HIS A 142 13.11 -15.57 8.33
C HIS A 142 12.26 -16.73 7.84
N TRP A 143 12.85 -17.92 7.85
CA TRP A 143 12.15 -19.14 7.47
C TRP A 143 12.60 -20.34 8.30
N LEU A 144 11.72 -21.31 8.47
CA LEU A 144 11.93 -22.51 9.29
C LEU A 144 11.27 -23.72 8.63
N PHE A 145 11.81 -24.90 8.92
CA PHE A 145 11.20 -26.19 8.58
C PHE A 145 11.02 -27.02 9.84
N LEU A 146 9.84 -27.60 10.04
CA LEU A 146 9.61 -28.65 11.05
C LEU A 146 9.01 -29.90 10.40
N PRO A 147 9.58 -31.09 10.63
CA PRO A 147 8.97 -32.34 10.17
C PRO A 147 7.65 -32.58 10.92
N PHE A 148 6.65 -33.10 10.23
CA PHE A 148 5.37 -33.44 10.84
C PHE A 148 4.70 -34.64 10.15
N THR A 149 3.86 -35.34 10.90
CA THR A 149 2.81 -36.22 10.35
C THR A 149 1.45 -35.53 10.50
N GLU A 150 0.42 -35.93 9.74
CA GLU A 150 -0.90 -35.27 9.79
C GLU A 150 -1.49 -35.21 11.22
N ASN A 151 -1.24 -36.23 12.04
CA ASN A 151 -1.72 -36.27 13.43
C ASN A 151 -0.99 -35.29 14.36
N GLU A 152 0.24 -34.89 14.01
CA GLU A 152 1.09 -33.98 14.79
C GLU A 152 1.03 -32.54 14.28
N TYR A 153 0.25 -32.28 13.22
CA TYR A 153 0.18 -30.95 12.58
C TYR A 153 -0.17 -29.83 13.58
N PRO A 154 -1.16 -29.98 14.48
CA PRO A 154 -1.50 -28.93 15.44
C PRO A 154 -0.34 -28.56 16.37
N GLU A 155 0.34 -29.56 16.93
CA GLU A 155 1.47 -29.38 17.83
C GLU A 155 2.66 -28.74 17.10
N LYS A 156 2.95 -29.21 15.88
CA LYS A 156 4.06 -28.69 15.06
C LYS A 156 3.79 -27.28 14.53
N PHE A 157 2.54 -26.93 14.27
CA PHE A 157 2.16 -25.57 13.92
C PHE A 157 2.36 -24.60 15.10
N GLU A 158 2.06 -25.02 16.32
CA GLU A 158 2.31 -24.20 17.50
C GLU A 158 3.82 -24.03 17.75
N GLU A 159 4.58 -25.13 17.68
CA GLU A 159 6.04 -25.16 17.82
C GLU A 159 6.74 -24.23 16.81
N ILE A 160 6.37 -24.29 15.52
CA ILE A 160 7.02 -23.48 14.48
C ILE A 160 6.78 -21.98 14.69
N ASN A 161 5.59 -21.59 15.17
CA ASN A 161 5.27 -20.19 15.48
C ASN A 161 6.05 -19.68 16.70
N GLN A 162 6.22 -20.52 17.74
CA GLN A 162 7.05 -20.17 18.90
C GLN A 162 8.52 -19.97 18.50
N LEU A 163 9.08 -20.89 17.71
CA LEU A 163 10.45 -20.78 17.19
C LEU A 163 10.64 -19.54 16.32
N LEU A 164 9.68 -19.25 15.45
CA LEU A 164 9.70 -18.04 14.63
C LEU A 164 9.66 -16.77 15.49
N GLY A 165 8.84 -16.74 16.54
CA GLY A 165 8.80 -15.65 17.50
C GLY A 165 10.15 -15.45 18.20
N ALA A 166 10.78 -16.54 18.64
CA ALA A 166 12.10 -16.51 19.27
C ALA A 166 13.18 -15.94 18.32
N ILE A 167 13.20 -16.37 17.05
CA ILE A 167 14.13 -15.85 16.04
C ILE A 167 13.94 -14.36 15.79
N LYS A 168 12.69 -13.90 15.69
CA LYS A 168 12.38 -12.46 15.52
C LYS A 168 12.86 -11.62 16.70
N ASN A 169 12.86 -12.18 17.92
CA ASN A 169 13.32 -11.51 19.13
C ASN A 169 14.85 -11.43 19.24
N LEU A 170 15.59 -12.36 18.61
CA LEU A 170 17.06 -12.34 18.64
C LEU A 170 17.67 -11.13 17.92
N ARG A 171 16.88 -10.38 17.12
CA ARG A 171 17.25 -9.17 16.36
C ARG A 171 18.74 -9.12 16.03
N ARG A 172 19.15 -9.80 14.96
CA ARG A 172 20.53 -9.72 14.46
C ARG A 172 20.79 -8.27 14.04
N PHE A 173 21.53 -7.54 14.87
CA PHE A 173 21.88 -6.14 14.65
C PHE A 173 23.30 -6.08 14.09
N GLU A 174 23.43 -5.61 12.85
CA GLU A 174 24.73 -5.30 12.26
C GLU A 174 24.95 -3.78 12.41
N PRO A 175 25.77 -3.33 13.38
CA PRO A 175 26.03 -1.91 13.56
C PRO A 175 26.80 -1.38 12.35
N HIS A 176 26.31 -0.28 11.79
CA HIS A 176 26.99 0.45 10.73
C HIS A 176 27.04 1.93 11.08
N GLU A 177 28.19 2.54 10.83
CA GLU A 177 28.36 3.97 10.99
C GLU A 177 27.69 4.72 9.84
N GLU A 178 26.76 5.59 10.18
CA GLU A 178 26.13 6.50 9.25
C GLU A 178 26.18 7.93 9.79
N THR A 179 27.07 8.76 9.25
CA THR A 179 27.41 10.11 9.76
C THR A 179 26.69 11.26 9.04
N GLY A 180 25.57 10.99 8.35
CA GLY A 180 24.91 11.95 7.48
C GLY A 180 23.47 12.30 7.89
N ARG A 181 22.87 13.23 7.12
CA ARG A 181 21.46 13.58 7.22
C ARG A 181 20.61 12.34 7.03
N LYS A 182 19.70 12.09 7.96
CA LYS A 182 18.73 11.00 7.85
C LYS A 182 17.64 11.29 6.83
N CYS A 183 17.14 10.22 6.25
CA CYS A 183 15.99 10.24 5.37
C CYS A 183 14.81 10.95 6.04
N SER A 184 14.12 11.78 5.28
CA SER A 184 12.97 12.55 5.77
C SER A 184 11.72 11.69 6.00
N VAL A 185 11.74 10.43 5.53
CA VAL A 185 10.60 9.49 5.59
C VAL A 185 10.87 8.40 6.62
N ASP A 186 11.97 7.65 6.47
CA ASP A 186 12.29 6.56 7.39
C ASP A 186 13.02 7.03 8.67
N GLY A 187 13.77 8.13 8.62
CA GLY A 187 14.53 8.63 9.77
C GLY A 187 15.67 7.71 10.24
N GLU A 188 15.88 6.59 9.57
CA GLU A 188 16.83 5.53 9.96
C GLU A 188 18.12 5.64 9.14
N ARG A 189 17.98 5.74 7.81
CA ARG A 189 19.08 5.63 6.85
C ARG A 189 19.58 6.99 6.41
N ASN A 190 20.85 7.09 6.04
CA ASN A 190 21.40 8.28 5.40
C ASN A 190 20.67 8.58 4.08
N ALA A 191 20.36 9.84 3.84
CA ALA A 191 19.78 10.27 2.59
C ALA A 191 20.81 10.26 1.45
N LEU A 192 20.42 9.69 0.31
CA LEU A 192 21.22 9.61 -0.92
C LEU A 192 20.70 10.55 -2.02
N PHE A 193 19.43 10.95 -1.92
CA PHE A 193 18.78 11.84 -2.87
C PHE A 193 18.21 13.04 -2.12
N TYR A 194 18.33 14.24 -2.66
CA TYR A 194 17.76 15.44 -2.04
C TYR A 194 17.20 16.42 -3.06
N ARG A 195 16.37 17.35 -2.59
CA ARG A 195 15.95 18.52 -3.35
C ARG A 195 16.31 19.78 -2.57
N LYS A 196 16.86 20.78 -3.26
CA LYS A 196 17.13 22.09 -2.63
C LYS A 196 15.85 22.70 -2.03
N THR A 197 16.06 23.54 -1.04
CA THR A 197 14.98 24.35 -0.46
C THR A 197 14.48 25.39 -1.47
N VAL A 198 13.35 26.03 -1.18
CA VAL A 198 12.81 27.13 -2.01
C VAL A 198 13.84 28.26 -2.19
N ASN A 199 14.70 28.46 -1.19
CA ASN A 199 15.78 29.45 -1.21
C ASN A 199 17.07 28.93 -1.86
N GLN A 200 17.01 27.83 -2.62
CA GLN A 200 18.15 27.19 -3.30
C GLN A 200 19.26 26.65 -2.37
N ASN A 201 19.01 26.57 -1.06
CA ASN A 201 19.97 25.98 -0.11
C ASN A 201 19.92 24.45 -0.15
N ILE A 202 21.11 23.83 -0.09
CA ILE A 202 21.29 22.38 0.08
C ILE A 202 20.93 22.01 1.53
N PRO A 203 20.19 20.91 1.77
CA PRO A 203 19.93 20.46 3.13
C PRO A 203 21.22 20.10 3.90
N ASN A 204 21.31 20.54 5.16
CA ASN A 204 22.52 20.32 5.99
C ASN A 204 22.85 18.83 6.17
N TYR A 205 24.15 18.55 6.36
CA TYR A 205 24.74 17.23 6.66
C TYR A 205 24.58 16.17 5.56
N LEU A 206 24.41 16.60 4.30
CA LEU A 206 24.44 15.69 3.16
C LEU A 206 25.88 15.47 2.70
N TYR A 207 26.30 14.20 2.69
CA TYR A 207 27.59 13.75 2.18
C TYR A 207 27.34 12.70 1.09
N ASP A 208 27.86 12.94 -0.12
CA ASP A 208 27.73 12.04 -1.27
C ASP A 208 26.27 11.70 -1.63
N ALA A 209 25.40 12.72 -1.61
CA ALA A 209 24.02 12.64 -2.08
C ALA A 209 23.85 13.47 -3.35
N ILE A 210 22.90 13.10 -4.20
CA ILE A 210 22.62 13.81 -5.45
C ILE A 210 21.34 14.64 -5.36
N GLU A 211 21.37 15.81 -5.99
CA GLU A 211 20.15 16.60 -6.17
C GLU A 211 19.29 15.96 -7.26
N ILE A 212 17.99 15.82 -6.98
CA ILE A 212 17.01 15.46 -8.01
C ILE A 212 15.95 16.56 -8.08
N ASN A 213 15.69 17.04 -9.28
CA ASN A 213 14.74 18.11 -9.56
C ASN A 213 13.32 17.59 -9.85
N GLY A 214 13.16 16.26 -9.89
CA GLY A 214 11.89 15.58 -10.15
C GLY A 214 10.75 15.83 -9.15
N LYS A 215 9.55 15.41 -9.56
CA LYS A 215 8.28 15.52 -8.80
C LYS A 215 8.27 14.69 -7.50
N ASP A 216 9.26 13.84 -7.32
CA ASP A 216 9.32 12.87 -6.24
C ASP A 216 9.55 13.53 -4.88
N LEU A 217 10.40 14.57 -4.82
CA LEU A 217 10.80 15.25 -3.58
C LEU A 217 10.13 16.61 -3.43
N GLY A 218 9.65 16.90 -2.22
CA GLY A 218 9.33 18.27 -1.81
C GLY A 218 10.60 19.12 -1.60
N PRO A 219 10.52 20.47 -1.68
CA PRO A 219 11.67 21.32 -1.39
C PRO A 219 12.27 21.05 -0.01
N GLY A 220 13.58 20.80 0.06
CA GLY A 220 14.30 20.44 1.29
C GLY A 220 14.10 19.00 1.79
N GLU A 221 13.35 18.18 1.08
CA GLU A 221 13.23 16.73 1.36
C GLU A 221 14.50 16.01 0.90
N ALA A 222 14.92 15.01 1.70
CA ALA A 222 16.02 14.12 1.37
C ALA A 222 15.64 12.67 1.71
N LEU A 223 15.91 11.71 0.82
CA LEU A 223 15.48 10.32 0.93
C LEU A 223 16.64 9.33 0.83
N SER A 224 16.50 8.20 1.52
CA SER A 224 17.34 7.00 1.37
C SER A 224 17.00 6.24 0.07
N ALA A 225 17.81 5.23 -0.27
CA ALA A 225 17.52 4.31 -1.36
C ALA A 225 16.16 3.63 -1.20
N VAL A 226 15.90 3.06 -0.03
CA VAL A 226 14.66 2.34 0.28
C VAL A 226 13.44 3.24 0.15
N SER A 227 13.50 4.45 0.71
CA SER A 227 12.40 5.42 0.60
C SER A 227 12.20 5.91 -0.84
N MET A 228 13.28 6.01 -1.63
CA MET A 228 13.19 6.37 -3.05
C MET A 228 12.54 5.26 -3.88
N VAL A 229 12.93 3.99 -3.66
CA VAL A 229 12.29 2.83 -4.29
C VAL A 229 10.80 2.82 -3.98
N LYS A 230 10.44 2.97 -2.70
CA LYS A 230 9.04 3.04 -2.26
C LYS A 230 8.28 4.21 -2.93
N ARG A 231 8.89 5.39 -3.05
CA ARG A 231 8.28 6.60 -3.64
C ARG A 231 7.98 6.44 -5.13
N ARG A 232 8.84 5.74 -5.88
CA ARG A 232 8.72 5.53 -7.34
C ARG A 232 8.11 4.18 -7.73
N TYR A 233 7.88 3.31 -6.75
CA TYR A 233 7.22 2.04 -6.99
C TYR A 233 5.76 2.26 -7.41
N THR A 234 5.42 1.71 -8.58
CA THR A 234 4.09 1.76 -9.19
C THR A 234 3.69 0.32 -9.48
N PRO A 235 2.63 -0.21 -8.83
CA PRO A 235 2.16 -1.57 -9.10
C PRO A 235 1.71 -1.72 -10.56
N GLU A 236 2.00 -2.88 -11.17
CA GLU A 236 1.72 -3.13 -12.59
C GLU A 236 0.20 -3.13 -12.93
N ASP A 237 -0.65 -3.54 -11.98
CA ASP A 237 -2.08 -3.82 -12.20
C ASP A 237 -3.03 -2.63 -11.96
N GLN A 238 -2.52 -1.43 -11.70
CA GLN A 238 -3.36 -0.25 -11.43
C GLN A 238 -3.16 0.85 -12.46
N SER A 239 -3.58 0.62 -13.70
CA SER A 239 -3.96 1.62 -14.73
C SER A 239 -3.39 3.04 -14.58
N GLY A 240 -2.08 3.20 -14.34
CA GLY A 240 -1.43 4.49 -14.08
C GLY A 240 -2.08 5.41 -13.01
N GLN A 241 -3.10 4.96 -12.26
CA GLN A 241 -3.86 5.83 -11.36
C GLN A 241 -3.12 5.96 -10.03
N ARG A 242 -2.63 7.18 -9.78
CA ARG A 242 -1.97 7.55 -8.53
C ARG A 242 -2.94 7.40 -7.35
N PHE A 243 -2.43 6.94 -6.21
CA PHE A 243 -3.21 6.91 -4.97
C PHE A 243 -3.62 8.35 -4.60
N PRO A 244 -4.91 8.61 -4.31
CA PRO A 244 -5.41 9.96 -4.06
C PRO A 244 -4.74 10.59 -2.84
N SER A 245 -4.56 11.91 -2.86
CA SER A 245 -4.09 12.62 -1.67
C SER A 245 -5.16 12.60 -0.55
N THR A 246 -4.77 12.96 0.67
CA THR A 246 -5.74 13.14 1.77
C THR A 246 -6.78 14.22 1.44
N ALA A 247 -6.41 15.23 0.66
CA ALA A 247 -7.32 16.23 0.12
C ALA A 247 -8.31 15.61 -0.87
N GLY A 248 -7.82 14.77 -1.80
CA GLY A 248 -8.64 14.05 -2.76
C GLY A 248 -9.67 13.14 -2.09
N ILE A 249 -9.26 12.39 -1.07
CA ILE A 249 -10.18 11.55 -0.28
C ILE A 249 -11.22 12.41 0.44
N ALA A 250 -10.80 13.50 1.08
CA ALA A 250 -11.69 14.38 1.83
C ALA A 250 -12.76 15.02 0.93
N LEU A 251 -12.46 15.31 -0.34
CA LEU A 251 -13.38 15.90 -1.32
C LEU A 251 -14.10 14.89 -2.22
N MET A 252 -13.71 13.61 -2.18
CA MET A 252 -14.19 12.56 -3.09
C MET A 252 -15.71 12.50 -3.25
N ALA A 253 -16.47 12.62 -2.16
CA ALA A 253 -17.93 12.60 -2.22
C ALA A 253 -18.47 13.82 -2.97
N SER A 254 -17.96 15.01 -2.65
CA SER A 254 -18.44 16.26 -3.24
C SER A 254 -18.00 16.43 -4.69
N LEU A 255 -16.79 16.02 -5.07
CA LEU A 255 -16.30 16.14 -6.45
C LEU A 255 -17.12 15.32 -7.45
N LYS A 256 -17.74 14.21 -7.02
CA LYS A 256 -18.63 13.40 -7.86
C LYS A 256 -19.95 14.06 -8.20
N GLU A 257 -20.41 14.99 -7.35
CA GLU A 257 -21.66 15.72 -7.53
C GLU A 257 -21.45 17.05 -8.25
N VAL A 258 -20.18 17.44 -8.48
CA VAL A 258 -19.79 18.69 -9.12
C VAL A 258 -19.47 18.42 -10.59
N ASN A 259 -19.76 19.40 -11.45
CA ASN A 259 -19.50 19.28 -12.89
C ASN A 259 -18.01 18.97 -13.17
N GLU A 260 -17.75 17.76 -13.69
CA GLU A 260 -16.42 17.24 -13.98
C GLU A 260 -15.63 18.10 -14.95
N GLU A 261 -16.30 18.77 -15.91
CA GLU A 261 -15.62 19.65 -16.88
C GLU A 261 -14.96 20.84 -16.19
N VAL A 262 -15.62 21.41 -15.18
CA VAL A 262 -15.10 22.56 -14.42
C VAL A 262 -13.88 22.12 -13.60
N CYS A 263 -13.96 20.96 -12.97
CA CYS A 263 -12.84 20.35 -12.24
C CYS A 263 -11.67 20.09 -13.19
N HIS A 264 -11.90 19.39 -14.31
CA HIS A 264 -10.86 19.07 -15.28
C HIS A 264 -10.17 20.34 -15.81
N ARG A 265 -10.91 21.39 -16.19
CA ARG A 265 -10.32 22.68 -16.62
C ARG A 265 -9.41 23.29 -15.56
N PHE A 266 -9.77 23.19 -14.28
CA PHE A 266 -8.93 23.68 -13.19
C PHE A 266 -7.64 22.85 -13.05
N GLU A 267 -7.71 21.53 -13.24
CA GLU A 267 -6.55 20.64 -13.22
C GLU A 267 -5.56 20.95 -14.36
N GLU A 268 -6.07 21.35 -15.54
CA GLU A 268 -5.24 21.71 -16.70
C GLU A 268 -4.30 22.90 -16.44
N VAL A 269 -4.60 23.75 -15.46
CA VAL A 269 -3.74 24.86 -15.02
C VAL A 269 -2.40 24.36 -14.45
N PHE A 270 -2.35 23.10 -14.01
CA PHE A 270 -1.16 22.49 -13.42
C PHE A 270 -0.46 21.51 -14.37
N ASP A 271 -0.94 21.40 -15.61
CA ASP A 271 -0.28 20.68 -16.69
C ASP A 271 0.51 21.70 -17.55
N GLN A 272 1.84 21.55 -17.56
CA GLN A 272 2.73 22.46 -18.29
C GLN A 272 2.42 22.54 -19.79
N THR A 273 1.98 21.45 -20.41
CA THR A 273 1.65 21.44 -21.83
C THR A 273 0.35 22.19 -22.11
N LYS A 274 -0.63 22.08 -21.21
CA LYS A 274 -1.95 22.69 -21.38
C LYS A 274 -1.97 24.15 -20.96
N ILE A 275 -1.32 24.51 -19.86
CA ILE A 275 -1.20 25.91 -19.42
C ILE A 275 -0.50 26.79 -20.46
N SER A 276 0.44 26.23 -21.22
CA SER A 276 1.09 26.93 -22.34
C SER A 276 0.07 27.41 -23.38
N LYS A 277 -0.93 26.58 -23.69
CA LYS A 277 -2.01 26.90 -24.63
C LYS A 277 -2.96 27.94 -24.04
N ILE A 278 -3.26 27.86 -22.75
CA ILE A 278 -4.09 28.84 -22.03
C ILE A 278 -3.42 30.21 -22.05
N LEU A 279 -2.12 30.26 -21.76
CA LEU A 279 -1.32 31.49 -21.78
C LEU A 279 -1.23 32.09 -23.19
N ASN A 280 -0.89 31.28 -24.20
CA ASN A 280 -0.80 31.75 -25.59
C ASN A 280 -2.10 32.35 -26.12
N LYS A 281 -3.27 31.83 -25.68
CA LYS A 281 -4.58 32.41 -26.00
C LYS A 281 -4.83 33.78 -25.34
N ARG A 282 -4.19 34.04 -24.20
CA ARG A 282 -4.32 35.30 -23.43
C ARG A 282 -3.25 36.35 -23.76
N GLY A 283 -2.20 35.97 -24.51
CA GLY A 283 -1.12 36.83 -24.97
C GLY A 283 0.19 36.05 -25.09
N ASN A 284 1.10 36.45 -26.00
CA ASN A 284 2.37 35.76 -26.29
C ASN A 284 3.33 35.71 -25.08
N ILE A 285 3.03 34.89 -24.08
CA ILE A 285 3.87 34.66 -22.89
C ILE A 285 4.69 33.40 -23.14
N LYS A 286 6.00 33.56 -23.34
CA LYS A 286 6.92 32.42 -23.37
C LYS A 286 6.95 31.77 -21.98
N LEU A 287 6.86 30.44 -21.93
CA LEU A 287 7.14 29.64 -20.73
C LEU A 287 8.62 29.77 -20.34
N ASN A 288 9.04 30.90 -19.78
CA ASN A 288 10.41 31.07 -19.34
C ASN A 288 10.59 30.51 -17.92
N GLY A 289 11.32 29.39 -17.80
CA GLY A 289 12.18 29.05 -16.65
C GLY A 289 11.63 29.14 -15.22
N GLY A 290 10.32 29.02 -15.00
CA GLY A 290 9.71 29.20 -13.67
C GLY A 290 9.58 27.91 -12.84
N ASN A 291 9.55 28.05 -11.51
CA ASN A 291 9.15 27.01 -10.57
C ASN A 291 7.63 26.74 -10.68
N TRP A 292 7.20 26.00 -11.71
CA TRP A 292 5.79 25.62 -11.92
C TRP A 292 5.34 24.58 -10.90
N ALA A 293 4.16 24.79 -10.32
CA ALA A 293 3.53 23.82 -9.44
C ALA A 293 2.86 22.71 -10.27
N THR A 294 2.94 21.48 -9.77
CA THR A 294 2.30 20.29 -10.34
C THR A 294 0.99 20.00 -9.62
N TRP A 295 0.02 19.42 -10.33
CA TRP A 295 -1.31 19.11 -9.78
C TRP A 295 -1.26 18.32 -8.46
N ASP A 296 -2.09 18.74 -7.53
CA ASP A 296 -2.38 18.08 -6.26
C ASP A 296 -3.78 18.55 -5.80
N GLU A 297 -4.61 17.63 -5.32
CA GLU A 297 -6.00 17.91 -4.96
C GLU A 297 -6.12 18.93 -3.81
N GLN A 298 -5.03 19.21 -3.09
CA GLN A 298 -5.00 20.30 -2.11
C GLN A 298 -5.30 21.68 -2.71
N PHE A 299 -5.14 21.88 -4.02
CA PHE A 299 -5.42 23.16 -4.68
C PHE A 299 -6.90 23.48 -4.82
N TYR A 300 -7.79 22.49 -4.61
CA TYR A 300 -9.23 22.76 -4.47
C TYR A 300 -9.55 23.65 -3.25
N TYR A 301 -8.65 23.75 -2.27
CA TYR A 301 -8.83 24.63 -1.12
C TYR A 301 -8.18 26.00 -1.36
N GLU A 302 -8.98 27.05 -1.27
CA GLU A 302 -8.56 28.45 -1.53
C GLU A 302 -7.34 28.88 -0.71
N GLU A 303 -7.27 28.46 0.55
CA GLU A 303 -6.13 28.67 1.46
C GLU A 303 -4.77 28.14 0.95
N ASN A 304 -4.76 27.26 -0.06
CA ASN A 304 -3.56 26.71 -0.67
C ASN A 304 -3.20 27.39 -2.01
N LEU A 305 -4.05 28.29 -2.52
CA LEU A 305 -3.80 29.09 -3.73
C LEU A 305 -3.02 30.35 -3.37
N ASN A 306 -1.75 30.16 -3.00
CA ASN A 306 -0.83 31.24 -2.63
C ASN A 306 0.60 30.97 -3.13
N SER A 307 1.45 31.99 -3.07
CA SER A 307 2.83 31.96 -3.58
C SER A 307 3.73 30.91 -2.91
N LYS A 308 3.36 30.40 -1.73
CA LYS A 308 4.10 29.33 -1.06
C LYS A 308 3.94 27.98 -1.77
N PHE A 309 2.75 27.70 -2.29
CA PHE A 309 2.45 26.42 -2.96
C PHE A 309 2.46 26.53 -4.49
N ILE A 310 2.17 27.72 -5.03
CA ILE A 310 2.23 28.03 -6.46
C ILE A 310 3.19 29.21 -6.64
N PRO A 311 4.51 28.93 -6.78
CA PRO A 311 5.53 30.00 -6.82
C PRO A 311 5.45 30.88 -8.07
N ASN A 312 4.96 30.33 -9.19
CA ASN A 312 4.80 31.06 -10.43
C ASN A 312 3.58 31.99 -10.35
N SER A 313 3.78 33.30 -10.45
CA SER A 313 2.73 34.31 -10.30
C SER A 313 1.65 34.22 -11.38
N SER A 314 2.03 33.97 -12.64
CA SER A 314 1.08 33.81 -13.75
C SER A 314 0.23 32.55 -13.59
N GLN A 315 0.84 31.45 -13.13
CA GLN A 315 0.09 30.22 -12.80
C GLN A 315 -0.89 30.47 -11.65
N LEU A 316 -0.44 31.18 -10.60
CA LEU A 316 -1.26 31.48 -9.43
C LEU A 316 -2.49 32.32 -9.80
N GLU A 317 -2.32 33.36 -10.61
CA GLU A 317 -3.42 34.22 -11.07
C GLU A 317 -4.48 33.42 -11.84
N ILE A 318 -4.04 32.60 -12.81
CA ILE A 318 -4.94 31.72 -13.58
C ILE A 318 -5.63 30.71 -12.66
N ALA A 319 -4.89 30.09 -11.72
CA ALA A 319 -5.45 29.14 -10.78
C ALA A 319 -6.54 29.79 -9.90
N GLN A 320 -6.31 31.00 -9.39
CA GLN A 320 -7.31 31.74 -8.61
C GLN A 320 -8.56 32.07 -9.43
N GLU A 321 -8.39 32.46 -10.70
CA GLU A 321 -9.51 32.72 -11.59
C GLU A 321 -10.35 31.47 -11.86
N CYS A 322 -9.72 30.36 -12.28
CA CYS A 322 -10.41 29.10 -12.53
C CYS A 322 -11.05 28.53 -11.26
N HIS A 323 -10.43 28.74 -10.08
CA HIS A 323 -11.01 28.29 -8.81
C HIS A 323 -12.35 28.97 -8.48
N ARG A 324 -12.59 30.19 -8.96
CA ARG A 324 -13.91 30.85 -8.81
C ARG A 324 -15.00 30.06 -9.51
N GLU A 325 -14.72 29.49 -10.69
CA GLU A 325 -15.67 28.62 -11.40
C GLU A 325 -15.94 27.35 -10.60
N VAL A 326 -14.90 26.72 -10.04
CA VAL A 326 -15.04 25.55 -9.17
C VAL A 326 -15.92 25.86 -7.96
N ARG A 327 -15.71 27.00 -7.30
CA ARG A 327 -16.52 27.43 -6.16
C ARG A 327 -18.00 27.61 -6.54
N ASN A 328 -18.27 28.21 -7.69
CA ASN A 328 -19.63 28.38 -8.19
C ASN A 328 -20.28 27.03 -8.50
N ALA A 329 -19.52 26.07 -9.07
CA ALA A 329 -20.00 24.73 -9.34
C ALA A 329 -20.33 23.96 -8.04
N PHE A 330 -19.48 24.07 -7.01
CA PHE A 330 -19.77 23.52 -5.68
C PHE A 330 -21.04 24.12 -5.05
N ALA A 331 -21.21 25.45 -5.15
CA ALA A 331 -22.40 26.13 -4.65
C ALA A 331 -23.67 25.69 -5.39
N ALA A 332 -23.60 25.57 -6.73
CA ALA A 332 -24.72 25.10 -7.56
C ALA A 332 -25.12 23.65 -7.22
N ALA A 333 -24.15 22.77 -6.95
CA ALA A 333 -24.36 21.39 -6.51
C ALA A 333 -24.72 21.27 -5.02
N LYS A 334 -24.82 22.39 -4.28
CA LYS A 334 -25.04 22.43 -2.81
C LYS A 334 -24.00 21.62 -2.02
N GLN A 335 -22.78 21.51 -2.54
CA GLN A 335 -21.67 20.78 -1.93
C GLN A 335 -20.78 21.69 -1.09
N LYS A 336 -19.98 21.09 -0.20
CA LYS A 336 -19.02 21.80 0.67
C LYS A 336 -17.61 21.28 0.42
N PHE A 337 -16.62 22.13 0.62
CA PHE A 337 -15.20 21.73 0.65
C PHE A 337 -14.88 21.05 2.00
N THR A 338 -15.24 19.77 2.12
CA THR A 338 -15.00 18.95 3.31
C THR A 338 -13.50 18.75 3.54
N LYS A 339 -13.00 19.19 4.70
CA LYS A 339 -11.56 19.18 5.03
C LYS A 339 -11.07 17.92 5.77
N HIS A 340 -11.97 16.99 6.07
CA HIS A 340 -11.66 15.81 6.89
C HIS A 340 -11.83 14.53 6.09
N TYR A 341 -10.94 13.59 6.35
CA TYR A 341 -11.05 12.20 5.93
C TYR A 341 -11.02 11.29 7.15
N ALA A 342 -11.43 10.04 6.99
CA ALA A 342 -11.28 9.00 8.00
C ALA A 342 -10.24 7.98 7.55
N LEU A 343 -9.42 7.52 8.47
CA LEU A 343 -8.59 6.32 8.31
C LEU A 343 -9.24 5.21 9.12
N ILE A 344 -9.53 4.09 8.48
CA ILE A 344 -10.05 2.88 9.11
C ILE A 344 -8.94 1.84 9.09
N ALA A 345 -8.59 1.34 10.26
CA ALA A 345 -7.74 0.17 10.41
C ALA A 345 -8.53 -0.88 11.20
N PHE A 346 -8.50 -2.14 10.78
CA PHE A 346 -9.04 -3.21 11.60
C PHE A 346 -8.17 -4.46 11.54
N ASP A 347 -8.29 -5.26 12.60
CA ASP A 347 -7.60 -6.55 12.76
C ASP A 347 -8.59 -7.55 13.37
N ALA A 348 -8.55 -8.79 12.87
CA ALA A 348 -9.39 -9.86 13.37
C ALA A 348 -8.97 -10.27 14.79
N ASP A 349 -9.96 -10.47 15.65
CA ASP A 349 -9.73 -10.65 17.08
C ASP A 349 -9.16 -12.06 17.36
N SER A 350 -8.09 -12.11 18.17
CA SER A 350 -7.45 -13.35 18.62
C SER A 350 -7.02 -14.30 17.49
N MET A 351 -6.61 -13.78 16.33
CA MET A 351 -6.23 -14.61 15.17
C MET A 351 -5.17 -15.68 15.46
N GLY A 352 -4.22 -15.40 16.36
CA GLY A 352 -3.24 -16.40 16.79
C GLY A 352 -3.88 -17.60 17.50
N GLU A 353 -4.91 -17.37 18.31
CA GLU A 353 -5.65 -18.42 19.01
C GLU A 353 -6.58 -19.21 18.08
N TRP A 354 -7.17 -18.54 17.09
CA TRP A 354 -7.91 -19.19 16.02
C TRP A 354 -7.03 -20.11 15.19
N LEU A 355 -5.89 -19.60 14.73
CA LEU A 355 -4.94 -20.36 13.92
C LEU A 355 -4.26 -21.48 14.71
N SER A 356 -4.16 -21.42 16.04
CA SER A 356 -3.63 -22.53 16.87
C SER A 356 -4.66 -23.63 17.17
N GLY A 357 -5.92 -23.42 16.81
CA GLY A 357 -7.00 -24.37 17.02
C GLY A 357 -7.66 -24.28 18.39
N LYS A 358 -7.41 -23.22 19.19
CA LYS A 358 -7.94 -23.07 20.56
C LYS A 358 -9.47 -23.16 20.61
N TYR A 359 -10.15 -22.64 19.59
CA TYR A 359 -11.61 -22.57 19.50
C TYR A 359 -12.24 -23.79 18.81
N LEU A 360 -11.44 -24.69 18.22
CA LEU A 360 -11.94 -25.80 17.42
C LEU A 360 -12.54 -26.91 18.29
N ALA A 361 -13.62 -27.51 17.81
CA ALA A 361 -14.18 -28.75 18.37
C ALA A 361 -13.15 -29.87 18.31
N GLU A 362 -12.66 -30.15 17.11
CA GLU A 362 -11.68 -31.19 16.82
C GLU A 362 -10.39 -30.58 16.32
N ARG A 363 -9.36 -30.58 17.18
CA ARG A 363 -8.05 -29.99 16.84
C ARG A 363 -7.34 -30.74 15.70
N SER A 364 -7.68 -32.01 15.47
CA SER A 364 -7.21 -32.80 14.32
C SER A 364 -7.58 -32.18 12.97
N ASN A 365 -8.66 -31.39 12.88
CA ASN A 365 -9.07 -30.70 11.66
C ASN A 365 -8.48 -29.28 11.53
N LEU A 366 -7.39 -28.97 12.27
CA LEU A 366 -6.79 -27.63 12.24
C LEU A 366 -6.39 -27.20 10.84
N ARG A 367 -5.82 -28.11 10.05
CA ARG A 367 -5.37 -27.83 8.69
C ARG A 367 -6.52 -27.46 7.75
N GLY A 368 -7.61 -28.23 7.80
CA GLY A 368 -8.81 -27.96 7.01
C GLY A 368 -9.42 -26.61 7.38
N PHE A 369 -9.52 -26.35 8.69
CA PHE A 369 -9.96 -25.06 9.21
C PHE A 369 -9.09 -23.89 8.73
N GLN A 370 -7.77 -23.96 8.87
CA GLN A 370 -6.85 -22.89 8.46
C GLN A 370 -6.95 -22.59 6.95
N THR A 371 -7.08 -23.64 6.14
CA THR A 371 -7.23 -23.52 4.68
C THR A 371 -8.53 -22.79 4.33
N GLU A 372 -9.65 -23.19 4.93
CA GLU A 372 -10.95 -22.57 4.67
C GLU A 372 -11.02 -21.15 5.22
N LEU A 373 -10.57 -20.93 6.46
CA LEU A 373 -10.50 -19.61 7.10
C LEU A 373 -9.68 -18.65 6.23
N SER A 374 -8.50 -19.08 5.78
CA SER A 374 -7.66 -18.26 4.91
C SER A 374 -8.38 -17.90 3.61
N GLY A 375 -9.04 -18.86 2.96
CA GLY A 375 -9.84 -18.59 1.76
C GLY A 375 -10.95 -17.57 2.01
N LYS A 376 -11.66 -17.66 3.14
CA LYS A 376 -12.71 -16.71 3.53
C LYS A 376 -12.16 -15.31 3.82
N LEU A 377 -11.06 -15.21 4.55
CA LEU A 377 -10.40 -13.94 4.86
C LEU A 377 -9.90 -13.25 3.59
N MET A 378 -9.25 -13.99 2.69
CA MET A 378 -8.80 -13.46 1.40
C MET A 378 -9.97 -12.95 0.55
N ALA A 379 -11.07 -13.71 0.48
CA ALA A 379 -12.27 -13.30 -0.25
C ALA A 379 -12.93 -12.06 0.37
N PHE A 380 -12.98 -11.98 1.70
CA PHE A 380 -13.45 -10.80 2.41
C PHE A 380 -12.55 -9.58 2.16
N GLY A 381 -11.22 -9.73 2.21
CA GLY A 381 -10.27 -8.65 1.92
C GLY A 381 -10.43 -8.10 0.50
N GLN A 382 -10.61 -8.98 -0.50
CA GLN A 382 -10.91 -8.58 -1.88
C GLN A 382 -12.25 -7.83 -1.97
N TRP A 383 -13.30 -8.35 -1.34
CA TRP A 383 -14.61 -7.72 -1.31
C TRP A 383 -14.57 -6.35 -0.62
N ALA A 384 -13.95 -6.25 0.56
CA ALA A 384 -13.79 -5.01 1.31
C ALA A 384 -13.02 -3.96 0.49
N SER A 385 -11.97 -4.40 -0.19
CA SER A 385 -11.20 -3.52 -1.08
C SER A 385 -12.03 -3.03 -2.26
N GLY A 386 -12.75 -3.93 -2.94
CA GLY A 386 -13.64 -3.57 -4.04
C GLY A 386 -14.78 -2.65 -3.60
N PHE A 387 -15.40 -2.91 -2.45
CA PHE A 387 -16.48 -2.13 -1.89
C PHE A 387 -16.07 -0.68 -1.57
N LEU A 388 -14.89 -0.52 -0.95
CA LEU A 388 -14.36 0.80 -0.63
C LEU A 388 -13.92 1.56 -1.89
N ASN A 389 -13.27 0.86 -2.82
CA ASN A 389 -12.75 1.43 -4.06
C ASN A 389 -13.85 1.67 -5.11
N GLY A 390 -15.07 1.18 -4.91
CA GLY A 390 -16.14 1.25 -5.92
C GLY A 390 -15.86 0.39 -7.16
N SER A 391 -15.16 -0.73 -6.96
CA SER A 391 -14.71 -1.62 -8.04
C SER A 391 -15.16 -3.07 -7.82
N LEU A 392 -16.31 -3.27 -7.16
CA LEU A 392 -16.95 -4.59 -7.10
C LEU A 392 -17.43 -5.00 -8.49
N GLU A 393 -17.31 -6.29 -8.80
CA GLU A 393 -17.83 -6.86 -10.05
C GLU A 393 -19.37 -6.90 -10.00
N ASP A 394 -20.03 -6.76 -11.16
CA ASP A 394 -21.50 -6.74 -11.23
C ASP A 394 -22.12 -8.00 -10.59
N GLN A 395 -21.51 -9.18 -10.76
CA GLN A 395 -21.95 -10.42 -10.12
C GLN A 395 -21.92 -10.36 -8.58
N GLN A 396 -20.95 -9.64 -8.01
CA GLN A 396 -20.87 -9.45 -6.56
C GLN A 396 -21.97 -8.50 -6.09
N ILE A 397 -22.27 -7.47 -6.87
CA ILE A 397 -23.33 -6.50 -6.56
C ILE A 397 -24.70 -7.17 -6.68
N GLU A 398 -24.95 -7.94 -7.74
CA GLU A 398 -26.21 -8.67 -7.94
C GLU A 398 -26.55 -9.55 -6.74
N LYS A 399 -25.57 -10.27 -6.17
CA LYS A 399 -25.75 -11.07 -4.94
C LYS A 399 -26.27 -10.23 -3.78
N GLU A 400 -25.80 -8.98 -3.62
CA GLU A 400 -26.28 -8.05 -2.57
C GLU A 400 -27.70 -7.52 -2.80
N LEU A 401 -28.15 -7.52 -4.05
CA LEU A 401 -29.44 -7.00 -4.49
C LEU A 401 -30.54 -8.07 -4.48
N THR A 402 -30.20 -9.36 -4.32
CA THR A 402 -31.15 -10.50 -4.39
C THR A 402 -32.32 -10.46 -3.40
N SER A 403 -32.22 -9.67 -2.33
CA SER A 403 -33.27 -9.52 -1.32
C SER A 403 -34.23 -8.33 -1.55
N GLU A 404 -33.98 -7.48 -2.55
CA GLU A 404 -34.74 -6.24 -2.75
C GLU A 404 -35.69 -6.34 -3.95
N ASN A 405 -37.00 -6.34 -3.67
CA ASN A 405 -38.05 -6.51 -4.69
C ASN A 405 -38.57 -5.18 -5.28
N GLN A 406 -38.13 -4.03 -4.77
CA GLN A 406 -38.54 -2.71 -5.27
C GLN A 406 -37.47 -2.11 -6.19
N ASP A 407 -37.83 -1.84 -7.45
CA ASP A 407 -36.90 -1.37 -8.48
C ASP A 407 -36.15 -0.07 -8.12
N GLU A 408 -36.82 0.89 -7.48
CA GLU A 408 -36.21 2.15 -7.05
C GLU A 408 -35.15 1.94 -5.96
N LYS A 409 -35.49 1.18 -4.91
CA LYS A 409 -34.55 0.84 -3.83
C LYS A 409 -33.38 -0.01 -4.31
N LYS A 410 -33.64 -0.91 -5.26
CA LYS A 410 -32.61 -1.74 -5.89
C LYS A 410 -31.59 -0.87 -6.62
N LYS A 411 -32.05 0.15 -7.36
CA LYS A 411 -31.18 1.10 -8.07
C LYS A 411 -30.36 1.96 -7.12
N GLU A 412 -30.95 2.50 -6.06
CA GLU A 412 -30.23 3.26 -5.02
C GLU A 412 -29.14 2.42 -4.34
N LYS A 413 -29.46 1.16 -4.04
CA LYS A 413 -28.54 0.21 -3.43
C LYS A 413 -27.41 -0.17 -4.39
N GLU A 414 -27.71 -0.40 -5.66
CA GLU A 414 -26.71 -0.64 -6.70
C GLU A 414 -25.73 0.53 -6.82
N GLU A 415 -26.25 1.76 -6.87
CA GLU A 415 -25.44 2.98 -6.91
C GLU A 415 -24.53 3.07 -5.67
N PHE A 416 -25.05 2.76 -4.48
CA PHE A 416 -24.26 2.71 -3.26
C PHE A 416 -23.06 1.75 -3.38
N TYR A 417 -23.23 0.55 -3.96
CA TYR A 417 -22.12 -0.40 -4.13
C TYR A 417 -21.11 0.04 -5.21
N LYS A 418 -21.58 0.64 -6.31
CA LYS A 418 -20.72 1.14 -7.40
C LYS A 418 -19.95 2.40 -7.01
N LYS A 419 -20.48 3.20 -6.07
CA LYS A 419 -19.83 4.44 -5.65
C LYS A 419 -18.53 4.14 -4.88
N GLN A 420 -17.41 4.63 -5.40
CA GLN A 420 -16.16 4.74 -4.62
C GLN A 420 -16.40 5.63 -3.39
N LYS A 421 -16.08 5.08 -2.22
CA LYS A 421 -16.25 5.69 -0.88
C LYS A 421 -14.91 6.10 -0.27
N GLY A 422 -13.83 5.55 -0.81
CA GLY A 422 -12.47 5.80 -0.35
C GLY A 422 -11.43 5.07 -1.18
N ARG A 423 -10.30 4.75 -0.54
CA ARG A 423 -9.23 3.98 -1.16
C ARG A 423 -8.56 3.05 -0.16
N THR A 424 -8.50 1.77 -0.52
CA THR A 424 -7.81 0.73 0.26
C THR A 424 -6.30 0.85 0.11
N VAL A 425 -5.58 0.84 1.23
CA VAL A 425 -4.11 0.74 1.26
C VAL A 425 -3.71 -0.73 1.19
N TYR A 426 -4.26 -1.54 2.09
CA TYR A 426 -4.03 -2.98 2.14
C TYR A 426 -5.25 -3.70 2.73
N ALA A 427 -5.39 -4.96 2.35
CA ALA A 427 -6.46 -5.85 2.82
C ALA A 427 -5.91 -7.29 2.82
N GLY A 428 -5.13 -7.64 3.85
CA GLY A 428 -4.49 -8.95 3.99
C GLY A 428 -5.45 -10.07 4.39
N GLY A 429 -6.69 -9.69 4.74
CA GLY A 429 -7.80 -10.60 5.02
C GLY A 429 -8.18 -10.56 6.50
N ASP A 430 -7.21 -10.81 7.39
CA ASP A 430 -7.35 -10.57 8.83
C ASP A 430 -7.11 -9.11 9.20
N ASP A 431 -6.18 -8.44 8.51
CA ASP A 431 -5.89 -7.03 8.68
C ASP A 431 -6.36 -6.16 7.49
N PHE A 432 -6.68 -4.90 7.78
CA PHE A 432 -7.10 -3.93 6.78
C PHE A 432 -6.70 -2.51 7.13
N LEU A 433 -6.36 -1.72 6.11
CA LEU A 433 -6.17 -0.28 6.21
C LEU A 433 -6.74 0.42 4.98
N GLY A 434 -7.61 1.39 5.21
CA GLY A 434 -8.25 2.16 4.13
C GLY A 434 -8.55 3.58 4.54
N PHE A 435 -8.46 4.49 3.57
CA PHE A 435 -8.95 5.85 3.71
C PHE A 435 -10.39 5.93 3.23
N VAL A 436 -11.24 6.63 3.97
CA VAL A 436 -12.67 6.77 3.67
C VAL A 436 -13.06 8.24 3.73
N ASN A 437 -13.89 8.69 2.79
CA ASN A 437 -14.54 9.98 2.90
C ASN A 437 -15.51 9.96 4.09
N VAL A 438 -15.49 11.01 4.93
CA VAL A 438 -16.28 11.05 6.17
C VAL A 438 -17.79 10.87 5.93
N ALA A 439 -18.30 11.31 4.76
CA ALA A 439 -19.71 11.13 4.40
C ALA A 439 -20.14 9.65 4.33
N TYR A 440 -19.21 8.73 4.07
CA TYR A 440 -19.48 7.29 3.94
C TYR A 440 -18.97 6.47 5.12
N LEU A 441 -18.43 7.09 6.17
CA LEU A 441 -17.74 6.39 7.26
C LEU A 441 -18.62 5.36 7.97
N LEU A 442 -19.76 5.79 8.54
CA LEU A 442 -20.62 4.88 9.32
C LEU A 442 -21.23 3.76 8.46
N PRO A 443 -21.82 4.05 7.27
CA PRO A 443 -22.32 2.98 6.39
C PRO A 443 -21.24 1.99 5.96
N THR A 444 -20.00 2.48 5.78
CA THR A 444 -18.87 1.61 5.43
C THR A 444 -18.52 0.67 6.58
N LEU A 445 -18.44 1.17 7.81
CA LEU A 445 -18.12 0.35 8.99
C LEU A 445 -19.18 -0.72 9.25
N GLU A 446 -20.46 -0.34 9.19
CA GLU A 446 -21.58 -1.27 9.34
C GLU A 446 -21.51 -2.39 8.30
N LYS A 447 -21.34 -2.02 7.02
CA LYS A 447 -21.29 -3.00 5.94
C LYS A 447 -20.08 -3.92 6.02
N LEU A 448 -18.90 -3.39 6.40
CA LEU A 448 -17.70 -4.21 6.61
C LEU A 448 -17.93 -5.24 7.74
N ARG A 449 -18.55 -4.83 8.85
CA ARG A 449 -18.85 -5.72 9.97
C ARG A 449 -19.85 -6.81 9.60
N ASP A 450 -20.94 -6.46 8.94
CA ASP A 450 -21.94 -7.42 8.48
C ASP A 450 -21.35 -8.42 7.49
N LYS A 451 -20.52 -7.94 6.56
CA LYS A 451 -19.92 -8.81 5.56
C LYS A 451 -18.85 -9.73 6.11
N PHE A 452 -18.09 -9.29 7.09
CA PHE A 452 -17.19 -10.20 7.80
C PHE A 452 -17.96 -11.29 8.55
N ARG A 453 -19.08 -10.93 9.20
CA ARG A 453 -19.96 -11.92 9.85
C ARG A 453 -20.43 -12.99 8.86
N GLU A 454 -20.99 -12.57 7.73
CA GLU A 454 -21.55 -13.45 6.70
C GLU A 454 -20.48 -14.28 5.97
N MET A 455 -19.39 -13.64 5.54
CA MET A 455 -18.39 -14.28 4.69
C MET A 455 -17.38 -15.11 5.48
N VAL A 456 -17.10 -14.74 6.73
CA VAL A 456 -16.03 -15.33 7.55
C VAL A 456 -16.58 -15.96 8.82
N SER A 457 -17.26 -15.18 9.67
CA SER A 457 -17.65 -15.65 11.01
C SER A 457 -18.61 -16.85 10.98
N GLU A 458 -19.76 -16.71 10.30
CA GLU A 458 -20.81 -17.74 10.23
C GLU A 458 -20.31 -19.05 9.60
N PRO A 459 -19.61 -19.05 8.45
CA PRO A 459 -19.05 -20.29 7.89
C PRO A 459 -18.07 -21.01 8.81
N MET A 460 -17.35 -20.27 9.66
CA MET A 460 -16.34 -20.83 10.55
C MET A 460 -16.92 -21.45 11.82
N GLN A 461 -18.14 -21.09 12.23
CA GLN A 461 -18.78 -21.62 13.44
C GLN A 461 -18.90 -23.14 13.44
N LYS A 462 -19.05 -23.77 12.26
CA LYS A 462 -19.10 -25.23 12.09
C LYS A 462 -17.88 -25.98 12.63
N TYR A 463 -16.74 -25.29 12.78
CA TYR A 463 -15.51 -25.87 13.32
C TYR A 463 -15.39 -25.70 14.84
N THR A 464 -16.25 -24.91 15.49
CA THR A 464 -16.05 -24.43 16.87
C THR A 464 -16.86 -25.21 17.91
N ARG A 465 -16.38 -25.24 19.16
CA ARG A 465 -17.04 -25.96 20.28
C ARG A 465 -18.37 -25.35 20.73
N TYR A 466 -18.55 -24.04 20.52
CA TYR A 466 -19.67 -23.27 21.10
C TYR A 466 -20.25 -22.22 20.14
N ASN A 467 -20.16 -22.44 18.83
CA ASN A 467 -20.49 -21.42 17.81
C ASN A 467 -19.84 -20.06 18.12
N THR A 468 -18.61 -20.09 18.63
CA THR A 468 -17.90 -18.88 19.00
C THR A 468 -17.72 -18.03 17.74
N PRO A 469 -18.19 -16.77 17.71
CA PRO A 469 -18.06 -15.95 16.51
C PRO A 469 -16.63 -15.44 16.39
N LEU A 470 -16.05 -15.54 15.20
CA LEU A 470 -14.86 -14.77 14.84
C LEU A 470 -15.28 -13.32 14.57
N THR A 471 -14.60 -12.36 15.18
CA THR A 471 -14.88 -10.92 15.05
C THR A 471 -13.62 -10.16 14.65
N PHE A 472 -13.76 -8.86 14.38
CA PHE A 472 -12.62 -7.95 14.24
C PHE A 472 -12.88 -6.68 15.04
N THR A 473 -11.80 -6.03 15.45
CA THR A 473 -11.82 -4.72 16.10
C THR A 473 -11.32 -3.66 15.12
N ALA A 474 -12.06 -2.54 15.02
CA ALA A 474 -11.71 -1.42 14.15
C ALA A 474 -11.31 -0.16 14.94
N ALA A 475 -10.23 0.48 14.51
CA ALA A 475 -9.81 1.80 14.91
C ALA A 475 -10.14 2.81 13.80
N VAL A 476 -10.71 3.95 14.18
CA VAL A 476 -11.08 5.02 13.26
C VAL A 476 -10.43 6.32 13.70
N VAL A 477 -9.69 6.95 12.78
CA VAL A 477 -9.09 8.26 13.01
C VAL A 477 -9.66 9.24 12.00
N ILE A 478 -10.38 10.25 12.48
CA ILE A 478 -10.82 11.38 11.66
C ILE A 478 -9.75 12.46 11.73
N ALA A 479 -9.21 12.85 10.59
CA ALA A 479 -8.11 13.81 10.51
C ALA A 479 -8.36 14.87 9.45
N HIS A 480 -7.87 16.08 9.71
CA HIS A 480 -7.83 17.15 8.73
C HIS A 480 -6.83 16.81 7.62
N TYR A 481 -7.14 17.11 6.36
CA TYR A 481 -6.30 16.71 5.21
C TYR A 481 -4.85 17.24 5.28
N LYS A 482 -4.65 18.43 5.86
CA LYS A 482 -3.32 19.02 6.12
C LYS A 482 -2.52 18.35 7.24
N ARG A 483 -3.14 17.48 8.05
CA ARG A 483 -2.45 16.82 9.16
C ARG A 483 -1.44 15.85 8.55
N ARG A 484 -0.15 16.09 8.83
CA ARG A 484 0.92 15.20 8.37
C ARG A 484 0.75 13.85 9.06
N SER A 485 0.89 12.76 8.30
CA SER A 485 1.30 11.47 8.86
C SER A 485 2.68 11.69 9.48
N LYS A 486 2.72 12.06 10.76
CA LYS A 486 3.95 11.90 11.53
C LYS A 486 3.99 10.41 11.91
N PRO A 487 5.08 9.69 11.60
CA PRO A 487 5.29 8.37 12.17
C PRO A 487 5.29 8.43 13.70
#